data_AF-A0A918XHD8-F1
#
_entry.id   AF-A0A918XHD8-F1
#
_cell.length_a   1.000
_cell.length_b   1.000
_cell.length_c   1.000
_cell.angle_alpha   90.00
_cell.angle_beta   90.00
_cell.angle_gamma   90.00
#
_symmetry.space_group_name_H-M   'P 1'
#
loop_
_entity.id
_entity.type
_entity.pdbx_description
1 polymer ?
#
loop_
_entity_poly.entity_id
_entity_poly.type
_entity_poly.pdbx_seq_one_letter_code
_entity_poly.pdbx_strand_id
1 'polypeptide(L)' 'MIAVEGYRIRPSAAVLRLREEFPDFLICELHNERGLPSFVATRTRNGGGGRPELIERGCAEELRQVLNALGCGQA' A
#
# COMPACT_ATOMS: atom_id res chain seq x y z
N MET A 1 -16.94 5.14 -28.59
CA MET A 1 -16.11 5.39 -27.39
C MET A 1 -16.15 4.12 -26.56
N ILE A 2 -15.09 3.32 -26.56
CA ILE A 2 -15.05 2.09 -25.76
C ILE A 2 -14.81 2.53 -24.32
N ALA A 3 -15.84 2.45 -23.49
CA ALA A 3 -15.68 2.57 -22.05
C ALA A 3 -14.89 1.35 -21.59
N VAL A 4 -13.60 1.54 -21.30
CA VAL A 4 -12.81 0.51 -20.65
C VAL A 4 -13.34 0.44 -19.22
N GLU A 5 -14.25 -0.50 -18.95
CA GLU A 5 -14.62 -0.81 -17.58
C GLU A 5 -13.35 -1.28 -16.87
N GLY A 6 -12.80 -0.42 -16.01
CA GLY A 6 -11.66 -0.77 -15.19
C GLY A 6 -11.96 -2.03 -14.39
N TYR A 7 -10.91 -2.79 -14.06
CA TYR A 7 -11.03 -3.96 -13.20
C TYR A 7 -11.81 -3.61 -11.93
N ARG A 8 -12.97 -4.23 -11.71
CA ARG A 8 -13.79 -4.08 -10.49
C ARG A 8 -13.17 -4.86 -9.31
N ILE A 9 -11.88 -4.72 -9.12
CA ILE A 9 -11.19 -5.27 -7.95
C ILE A 9 -11.51 -4.32 -6.80
N ARG A 10 -12.47 -4.72 -5.97
CA ARG A 10 -12.69 -4.02 -4.70
C ARG A 10 -11.51 -4.29 -3.80
N PRO A 11 -10.92 -3.26 -3.17
CA PRO A 11 -9.91 -3.46 -2.14
C PRO A 11 -10.49 -4.34 -1.02
N SER A 12 -9.68 -5.23 -0.46
CA SER A 12 -10.06 -5.96 0.74
C SER A 12 -10.27 -5.02 1.92
N ALA A 13 -11.01 -5.49 2.93
CA ALA A 13 -11.23 -4.73 4.16
C ALA A 13 -9.91 -4.36 4.86
N ALA A 14 -8.87 -5.18 4.72
CA ALA A 14 -7.54 -4.91 5.24
C ALA A 14 -6.90 -3.69 4.55
N VAL A 15 -6.95 -3.63 3.21
CA VAL A 15 -6.45 -2.47 2.45
C VAL A 15 -7.23 -1.21 2.78
N LEU A 16 -8.55 -1.29 2.94
CA LEU A 16 -9.36 -0.12 3.31
C LEU A 16 -8.93 0.45 4.67
N ARG A 17 -8.80 -0.39 5.70
CA ARG A 17 -8.33 0.04 7.02
C ARG A 17 -6.94 0.65 6.98
N LEU A 18 -6.00 0.01 6.30
CA LEU A 18 -4.64 0.53 6.15
C LEU A 18 -4.60 1.90 5.47
N ARG A 19 -5.47 2.15 4.48
CA ARG A 19 -5.57 3.46 3.82
C ARG A 19 -6.15 4.53 4.74
N GLU A 20 -7.09 4.17 5.62
CA GLU A 20 -7.61 5.08 6.65
C GLU A 20 -6.52 5.40 7.70
N GLU A 21 -5.69 4.42 8.07
CA GLU A 21 -4.61 4.59 9.06
C GLU A 21 -3.40 5.34 8.51
N PHE A 22 -3.08 5.17 7.22
CA PHE A 22 -1.88 5.71 6.58
C PHE A 22 -2.21 6.47 5.29
N PRO A 23 -2.87 7.64 5.38
CA PRO A 23 -3.35 8.38 4.21
C PRO A 23 -2.23 8.90 3.30
N ASP A 24 -1.01 9.04 3.80
CA ASP A 24 0.17 9.43 3.02
C ASP A 24 0.72 8.32 2.12
N PHE A 25 0.18 7.10 2.24
CA PHE A 25 0.62 5.93 1.47
C PHE A 25 -0.45 5.44 0.50
N LEU A 26 -0.02 5.15 -0.73
CA LEU A 26 -0.80 4.36 -1.68
C LEU A 26 -0.61 2.89 -1.32
N ILE A 27 -1.70 2.24 -0.87
CA ILE A 27 -1.67 0.85 -0.39
C ILE A 27 -2.52 -0.03 -1.30
N CYS A 28 -1.96 -1.16 -1.72
CA CYS A 28 -2.58 -2.14 -2.59
C CYS A 28 -2.38 -3.57 -2.07
N GLU A 29 -3.30 -4.46 -2.44
CA GLU A 29 -3.13 -5.89 -2.30
C GLU A 29 -2.87 -6.47 -3.68
N LEU A 30 -1.77 -7.19 -3.81
CA LEU A 30 -1.35 -7.94 -5.00
C LEU A 30 -1.31 -9.42 -4.64
N HIS A 31 -1.29 -10.30 -5.63
CA HIS A 31 -1.03 -11.72 -5.39
C HIS A 31 0.36 -12.08 -5.92
N ASN A 32 1.13 -12.81 -5.13
CA ASN A 32 2.43 -13.31 -5.56
C ASN A 32 2.29 -14.48 -6.54
N GLU A 33 3.41 -15.04 -7.01
CA GLU A 33 3.45 -16.16 -7.97
C GLU A 33 2.74 -17.43 -7.46
N ARG A 34 2.53 -17.54 -6.14
CA ARG A 34 1.82 -18.64 -5.49
C ARG A 34 0.33 -18.35 -5.28
N GLY A 35 -0.16 -17.20 -5.74
CA GLY A 35 -1.54 -16.74 -5.55
C GLY A 35 -1.85 -16.27 -4.13
N LEU A 36 -0.84 -16.08 -3.28
CA LEU A 36 -1.03 -15.59 -1.91
C LEU A 36 -1.06 -14.05 -1.89
N PRO A 37 -1.87 -13.44 -1.02
CA PRO A 37 -1.92 -11.99 -0.90
C PRO A 37 -0.58 -11.43 -0.44
N SER A 38 -0.19 -10.31 -1.04
CA SER A 38 0.97 -9.50 -0.72
C SER A 38 0.52 -8.05 -0.64
N PHE A 39 0.87 -7.38 0.45
CA PHE A 39 0.45 -6.01 0.73
C PHE A 39 1.60 -5.07 0.38
N VAL A 40 1.31 -4.14 -0.51
CA VAL A 40 2.29 -3.19 -1.05
C VAL A 40 1.90 -1.77 -0.66
N ALA A 41 2.88 -1.00 -0.18
CA ALA A 41 2.72 0.42 0.09
C ALA A 41 3.82 1.23 -0.59
N THR A 42 3.46 2.43 -1.05
CA THR A 42 4.43 3.44 -1.46
C THR A 42 3.96 4.83 -1.03
N ARG A 43 4.88 5.74 -0.74
CA ARG A 43 4.52 7.11 -0.32
C ARG A 43 3.93 7.88 -1.50
N THR A 44 2.85 8.61 -1.23
CA THR A 44 2.19 9.49 -2.22
C THR A 44 2.95 10.80 -2.43
N ARG A 45 3.67 11.27 -1.40
CA ARG A 45 4.50 12.47 -1.46
C ARG A 45 5.97 12.09 -1.54
N ASN A 46 6.62 12.48 -2.63
CA ASN A 46 8.07 12.54 -2.70
C ASN A 46 8.53 13.80 -1.94
N GLY A 47 8.78 13.66 -0.63
CA GLY A 47 9.54 14.69 0.10
C GLY A 47 10.91 14.84 -0.56
N GLY A 48 11.27 16.07 -0.93
CA GLY A 48 12.40 16.38 -1.81
C GLY A 48 13.65 15.53 -1.59
N GLY A 49 14.03 14.77 -2.63
CA GLY A 49 15.26 13.97 -2.68
C GLY A 49 15.10 12.49 -2.30
N GLY A 50 14.00 12.08 -1.65
CA GLY A 50 13.77 10.68 -1.29
C GLY A 50 13.31 9.85 -2.48
N ARG A 51 13.98 8.72 -2.77
CA ARG A 51 13.50 7.74 -3.76
C ARG A 51 12.11 7.22 -3.30
N PRO A 52 11.17 6.99 -4.22
CA PRO A 52 9.93 6.31 -3.86
C PRO A 52 10.26 4.92 -3.31
N GLU A 53 10.03 4.72 -2.02
CA GLU A 53 10.20 3.42 -1.37
C GLU A 53 8.96 2.56 -1.67
N LEU A 54 9.19 1.41 -2.30
CA LEU A 54 8.18 0.38 -2.46
C LEU A 54 8.37 -0.65 -1.36
N ILE A 55 7.38 -0.76 -0.48
CA ILE A 55 7.39 -1.68 0.65
C ILE A 55 6.42 -2.80 0.34
N GLU A 56 6.89 -4.04 0.37
CA GLU A 56 6.08 -5.24 0.18
C GLU A 56 6.12 -6.11 1.44
N ARG A 57 4.97 -6.60 1.91
CA ARG A 57 4.87 -7.53 3.05
C ARG A 57 3.84 -8.62 2.80
N GLY A 58 4.06 -9.79 3.42
CA GLY A 58 3.19 -10.96 3.24
C GLY A 58 1.85 -10.85 3.96
N CYS A 59 1.73 -9.93 4.92
CA CYS A 59 0.45 -9.64 5.58
C CYS A 59 0.28 -8.17 5.98
N ALA A 60 -0.97 -7.78 6.25
CA ALA A 60 -1.34 -6.42 6.61
C ALA A 60 -0.66 -5.93 7.92
N GLU A 61 -0.48 -6.80 8.91
CA GLU A 61 0.12 -6.43 10.19
C GLU A 61 1.61 -6.12 10.06
N GLU A 62 2.35 -6.91 9.27
CA GLU A 62 3.75 -6.62 8.95
C GLU A 62 3.88 -5.28 8.21
N LEU A 63 2.97 -5.01 7.26
CA LEU A 63 2.96 -3.74 6.55
C LEU A 63 2.71 -2.58 7.52
N ARG A 64 1.71 -2.70 8.39
CA ARG A 64 1.37 -1.72 9.42
C ARG A 64 2.56 -1.40 10.34
N GLN A 65 3.30 -2.41 10.79
CA GLN A 65 4.48 -2.22 11.63
C GLN A 65 5.56 -1.39 10.94
N VAL A 66 5.83 -1.68 9.65
CA VAL A 66 6.81 -0.92 8.87
C VAL A 66 6.35 0.51 8.63
N LEU A 67 5.06 0.71 8.30
CA LEU A 67 4.50 2.04 8.07
C LEU A 67 4.55 2.90 9.35
N ASN A 68 4.28 2.32 10.52
CA ASN A 68 4.45 3.01 11.81
C ASN A 68 5.90 3.45 12.05
N ALA A 69 6.88 2.58 11.76
CA ALA A 69 8.29 2.93 11.90
C ALA A 69 8.70 4.08 10.96
N LEU A 70 8.15 4.10 9.74
CA LEU A 70 8.42 5.15 8.76
C LEU A 70 7.69 6.46 9.06
N GLY A 71 6.50 6.40 9.68
CA GLY A 71 5.73 7.57 10.12
C GLY A 71 6.34 8.26 11.35
N CYS A 72 6.94 7.52 12.27
CA CYS A 72 7.66 8.08 13.43
C CYS A 72 8.98 8.76 13.07
N GLY A 73 9.56 8.49 11.89
CA GLY A 73 10.86 9.02 11.47
C GLY A 73 10.84 10.41 10.83
N GLN A 74 9.69 11.08 10.76
CA GLN A 74 9.52 12.43 10.19
C GLN A 74 9.05 13.48 11.21
N ALA A 75 9.43 13.33 12.48
CA ALA A 75 9.25 14.37 13.51
C ALA A 75 10.52 15.22 13.66
#